data_AF-A0A1F5C5R2-F1
#
_entry.id   AF-A0A1F5C5R2-F1
#
_cell.length_a   1.000
_cell.length_b   1.000
_cell.length_c   1.000
_cell.angle_alpha   90.00
_cell.angle_beta   90.00
_cell.angle_gamma   90.00
#
_symmetry.space_group_name_H-M   'P 1'
#
loop_
_entity.id
_entity.type
_entity.pdbx_description
1 polymer ?
#
loop_
_entity_poly.entity_id
_entity_poly.type
_entity_poly.pdbx_seq_one_letter_code
_entity_poly.pdbx_strand_id
1 'polypeptide(L)'
;MDDAITELRGHHLGPIYDIVINAGADEAKITDEIRKFIDRAGAEGYPAGTVEQTESMLNQLFFNEKSRVRVIYGQDSICHSGCIQNIESQLFDERVPEKVRDRLAFSYARCCKMPFARIDMITLDLFGLKPETLYTREVILKAVNVLHARFGYEKWNDLIWRKLFGTERAKTLSPVE
;
A
#
# COMPACT_ATOMS: atom_id res chain seq x y z
N MET A 1 12.26 -20.94 9.98
CA MET A 1 11.17 -20.07 9.50
C MET A 1 10.63 -20.68 8.24
N ASP A 2 9.35 -21.05 8.28
CA ASP A 2 8.64 -21.71 7.19
C ASP A 2 8.44 -20.77 5.99
N ASP A 3 8.03 -21.33 4.86
CA ASP A 3 7.66 -20.59 3.65
C ASP A 3 6.43 -19.71 3.95
N ALA A 4 6.67 -18.51 4.46
CA ALA A 4 5.62 -17.54 4.74
C ALA A 4 5.09 -16.96 3.42
N ILE A 5 3.86 -17.31 3.06
CA ILE A 5 3.15 -16.73 1.93
C ILE A 5 2.28 -15.58 2.44
N THR A 6 2.57 -14.37 1.98
CA THR A 6 1.70 -13.21 2.19
C THR A 6 0.85 -13.00 0.93
N GLU A 7 -0.46 -12.95 1.10
CA GLU A 7 -1.35 -12.49 0.04
C GLU A 7 -1.46 -10.97 0.11
N LEU A 8 -1.18 -10.31 -1.02
CA LEU A 8 -1.12 -8.86 -1.09
C LEU A 8 -1.91 -8.36 -2.28
N ARG A 9 -2.68 -7.32 -2.05
CA ARG A 9 -3.37 -6.60 -3.10
C ARG A 9 -2.47 -5.56 -3.78
N GLY A 10 -2.71 -5.30 -5.07
CA GLY A 10 -1.89 -4.39 -5.88
C GLY A 10 -1.60 -3.03 -5.23
N HIS A 11 -2.59 -2.30 -4.72
CA HIS A 11 -2.33 -0.99 -4.12
C HIS A 11 -1.54 -1.01 -2.80
N HIS A 12 -1.47 -2.14 -2.10
CA HIS A 12 -0.64 -2.27 -0.90
C HIS A 12 0.87 -2.41 -1.21
N LEU A 13 1.23 -2.57 -2.50
CA LEU A 13 2.62 -2.40 -2.96
C LEU A 13 3.08 -0.93 -2.88
N GLY A 14 2.14 0.03 -2.86
CA GLY A 14 2.44 1.45 -2.73
C GLY A 14 3.22 1.80 -1.45
N PRO A 15 2.70 1.46 -0.26
CA PRO A 15 3.44 1.60 1.00
C PRO A 15 4.82 0.92 1.02
N ILE A 16 4.96 -0.25 0.39
CA ILE A 16 6.25 -0.95 0.28
C ILE A 16 7.23 -0.11 -0.54
N TYR A 17 6.77 0.48 -1.64
CA TYR A 17 7.58 1.42 -2.42
C TYR A 17 7.98 2.65 -1.61
N ASP A 18 7.06 3.27 -0.87
CA ASP A 18 7.36 4.44 -0.04
C ASP A 18 8.45 4.13 1.01
N ILE A 19 8.41 2.96 1.64
CA ILE A 19 9.45 2.51 2.58
C ILE A 19 10.81 2.42 1.88
N VAL A 20 10.87 1.78 0.71
CA VAL A 20 12.14 1.59 -0.02
C VAL A 20 12.72 2.91 -0.50
N ILE A 21 11.91 3.86 -1.01
CA ILE A 21 12.45 5.14 -1.48
C ILE A 21 13.02 5.98 -0.33
N ASN A 22 12.44 5.88 0.86
CA ASN A 22 12.89 6.64 2.03
C ASN A 22 14.12 6.00 2.70
N ALA A 23 14.13 4.67 2.81
CA ALA A 23 15.19 3.94 3.50
C ALA A 23 16.36 3.54 2.61
N GLY A 24 16.14 3.37 1.31
CA GLY A 24 17.08 2.74 0.39
C GLY A 24 17.30 1.26 0.72
N ALA A 25 18.56 0.82 0.68
CA ALA A 25 18.95 -0.55 1.02
C ALA A 25 19.42 -0.74 2.48
N ASP A 26 19.26 0.28 3.33
CA ASP A 26 19.71 0.27 4.73
C ASP A 26 18.65 -0.37 5.64
N GLU A 27 18.97 -1.53 6.24
CA GLU A 27 18.04 -2.29 7.09
C GLU A 27 17.56 -1.51 8.32
N ALA A 28 18.42 -0.69 8.93
CA ALA A 28 18.05 0.11 10.10
C ALA A 28 17.05 1.21 9.70
N LYS A 29 17.24 1.81 8.52
CA LYS A 29 16.27 2.78 7.98
C LYS A 29 14.97 2.10 7.55
N ILE A 30 15.02 0.90 6.98
CA ILE A 30 13.81 0.15 6.63
C ILE A 30 12.99 -0.11 7.90
N THR A 31 13.65 -0.54 8.98
CA THR A 31 13.00 -0.75 10.28
C THR A 31 12.35 0.52 10.81
N ASP A 32 13.05 1.67 10.72
CA ASP A 32 12.51 2.95 11.15
C ASP A 32 11.30 3.41 10.31
N GLU A 33 11.34 3.21 8.99
CA GLU A 33 10.23 3.54 8.09
C GLU A 33 9.02 2.63 8.31
N ILE A 34 9.23 1.33 8.57
CA ILE A 34 8.15 0.42 8.98
C ILE A 34 7.51 0.94 10.28
N ARG A 35 8.30 1.27 11.30
CA ARG A 35 7.79 1.79 12.57
C ARG A 35 6.97 3.06 12.37
N LYS A 36 7.47 4.05 11.61
CA LYS A 36 6.73 5.29 11.31
C LYS A 36 5.41 5.01 10.62
N PHE A 37 5.38 4.05 9.68
CA PHE A 37 4.17 3.65 8.99
C PHE A 37 3.15 3.05 9.96
N ILE A 38 3.58 2.16 10.84
CA ILE A 38 2.77 1.45 11.84
C ILE A 38 2.24 2.43 12.91
N ASP A 39 3.09 3.31 13.43
CA ASP A 39 2.71 4.35 14.40
C ASP A 39 1.63 5.27 13.82
N ARG A 40 1.79 5.67 12.55
CA ARG A 40 0.79 6.49 11.85
C ARG A 40 -0.53 5.72 11.67
N ALA A 41 -0.49 4.45 11.25
CA ALA A 41 -1.69 3.64 11.12
C ALA A 41 -2.44 3.52 12.46
N GLY A 42 -1.72 3.30 13.56
CA GLY A 42 -2.29 3.30 14.91
C GLY A 42 -2.92 4.65 15.28
N ALA A 43 -2.24 5.76 15.01
CA ALA A 43 -2.76 7.11 15.26
C ALA A 43 -3.99 7.47 14.40
N GLU A 44 -4.08 6.92 13.19
CA GLU A 44 -5.22 7.04 12.27
C GLU A 44 -6.39 6.11 12.65
N GLY A 45 -6.32 5.41 13.79
CA GLY A 45 -7.40 4.60 14.32
C GLY A 45 -7.57 3.23 13.66
N TYR A 46 -6.55 2.72 12.95
CA TYR A 46 -6.60 1.37 12.43
C TYR A 46 -6.74 0.36 13.58
N PRO A 47 -7.58 -0.70 13.42
CA PRO A 47 -7.69 -1.75 14.41
C PRO A 47 -6.33 -2.39 14.72
N ALA A 48 -6.07 -2.68 15.99
CA ALA A 48 -4.79 -3.25 16.43
C ALA A 48 -4.39 -4.50 15.62
N GLY A 49 -5.35 -5.39 15.33
CA GLY A 49 -5.09 -6.57 14.49
C GLY A 49 -4.68 -6.25 13.05
N THR A 50 -5.18 -5.15 12.46
CA THR A 50 -4.71 -4.67 11.14
C THR A 50 -3.28 -4.16 11.22
N VAL A 51 -2.97 -3.40 12.28
CA VAL A 51 -1.63 -2.84 12.52
C VAL A 51 -0.62 -3.96 12.69
N GLU A 52 -0.88 -4.92 13.57
CA GLU A 52 -0.03 -6.11 13.82
C GLU A 52 0.17 -6.94 12.54
N GLN A 53 -0.88 -7.17 11.77
CA GLN A 53 -0.78 -7.95 10.54
C GLN A 53 0.04 -7.22 9.46
N THR A 54 -0.12 -5.90 9.37
CA THR A 54 0.65 -5.08 8.43
C THR A 54 2.12 -5.04 8.83
N GLU A 55 2.41 -4.88 10.12
CA GLU A 55 3.78 -4.93 10.65
C GLU A 55 4.43 -6.30 10.39
N SER A 56 3.73 -7.39 10.69
CA SER A 56 4.20 -8.75 10.45
C SER A 56 4.49 -8.99 8.96
N MET A 57 3.58 -8.56 8.08
CA MET A 57 3.80 -8.65 6.63
C MET A 57 5.05 -7.88 6.21
N LEU A 58 5.19 -6.61 6.62
CA LEU A 58 6.33 -5.78 6.21
C LEU A 58 7.64 -6.39 6.70
N ASN A 59 7.69 -6.87 7.94
CA ASN A 59 8.87 -7.54 8.48
C ASN A 59 9.18 -8.84 7.72
N GLN A 60 8.18 -9.65 7.37
CA GLN A 60 8.37 -10.84 6.54
C GLN A 60 8.93 -10.47 5.17
N LEU A 61 8.32 -9.48 4.51
CA LEU A 61 8.75 -9.03 3.19
C LEU A 61 10.15 -8.41 3.20
N PHE A 62 10.56 -7.71 4.25
CA PHE A 62 11.85 -7.03 4.28
C PHE A 62 12.97 -7.84 4.92
N PHE A 63 12.69 -8.81 5.79
CA PHE A 63 13.74 -9.50 6.56
C PHE A 63 13.71 -11.03 6.46
N ASN A 64 12.68 -11.66 5.87
CA ASN A 64 12.65 -13.10 5.64
C ASN A 64 12.94 -13.45 4.18
N GLU A 65 14.13 -13.98 3.89
CA GLU A 65 14.56 -14.42 2.55
C GLU A 65 13.66 -15.50 1.92
N LYS A 66 12.95 -16.28 2.76
CA LYS A 66 12.02 -17.30 2.28
C LYS A 66 10.62 -16.77 2.04
N SER A 67 10.36 -15.49 2.35
CA SER A 67 9.05 -14.88 2.12
C SER A 67 8.67 -14.96 0.65
N ARG A 68 7.40 -15.31 0.43
CA ARG A 68 6.75 -15.30 -0.88
C ARG A 68 5.55 -14.38 -0.81
N VAL A 69 5.32 -13.62 -1.88
CA VAL A 69 4.16 -12.73 -2.00
C VAL A 69 3.29 -13.21 -3.14
N ARG A 70 2.05 -13.58 -2.84
CA ARG A 70 1.03 -13.78 -3.87
C ARG A 70 0.31 -12.47 -4.08
N VAL A 71 0.43 -11.89 -5.27
CA VAL A 71 -0.40 -10.76 -5.64
C VAL A 71 -1.79 -11.29 -5.98
N ILE A 72 -2.84 -10.79 -5.33
CA ILE A 72 -4.22 -11.25 -5.56
C ILE A 72 -5.15 -10.13 -6.05
N TYR A 73 -6.28 -10.53 -6.63
CA TYR A 73 -7.43 -9.65 -6.82
C TYR A 73 -8.29 -9.55 -5.56
N GLY A 74 -9.07 -8.46 -5.46
CA GLY A 74 -10.01 -8.27 -4.35
C GLY A 74 -9.34 -8.05 -3.01
N GLN A 75 -10.09 -8.30 -1.93
CA GLN A 75 -9.67 -8.00 -0.57
C GLN A 75 -8.63 -9.01 -0.09
N ASP A 76 -7.54 -8.52 0.48
CA ASP A 76 -6.49 -9.34 1.08
C ASP A 76 -6.62 -9.39 2.60
N SER A 77 -5.64 -10.00 3.26
CA SER A 77 -5.68 -10.17 4.70
C SER A 77 -5.69 -8.84 5.47
N ILE A 78 -5.02 -7.79 4.95
CA ILE A 78 -5.03 -6.45 5.54
C ILE A 78 -6.41 -5.80 5.40
N CYS A 79 -7.07 -5.98 4.25
CA CYS A 79 -8.44 -5.52 4.05
C CYS A 79 -9.38 -6.15 5.09
N HIS A 80 -9.28 -7.47 5.28
CA HIS A 80 -10.15 -8.22 6.17
C HIS A 80 -9.85 -8.02 7.67
N SER A 81 -8.64 -7.63 8.04
CA SER A 81 -8.27 -7.44 9.44
C SER A 81 -8.75 -6.12 10.05
N GLY A 82 -9.39 -5.24 9.28
CA GLY A 82 -9.97 -4.01 9.84
C GLY A 82 -9.79 -2.75 9.02
N CYS A 83 -8.98 -2.76 7.96
CA CYS A 83 -8.73 -1.56 7.14
C CYS A 83 -10.03 -1.00 6.55
N ILE A 84 -10.90 -1.87 6.01
CA ILE A 84 -12.17 -1.47 5.42
C ILE A 84 -13.11 -0.89 6.48
N GLN A 85 -13.16 -1.51 7.65
CA GLN A 85 -13.99 -1.07 8.78
C GLN A 85 -13.53 0.29 9.31
N ASN A 86 -12.21 0.57 9.33
CA ASN A 86 -11.68 1.88 9.68
C ASN A 86 -12.08 2.95 8.65
N ILE A 87 -12.00 2.62 7.36
CA ILE A 87 -12.46 3.55 6.32
C ILE A 87 -13.96 3.82 6.48
N GLU A 88 -14.76 2.79 6.70
CA GLU A 88 -16.21 2.92 6.95
C GLU A 88 -16.51 3.80 8.17
N SER A 89 -15.80 3.63 9.28
CA SER A 89 -16.04 4.43 10.50
C SER A 89 -15.74 5.92 10.27
N GLN A 90 -14.68 6.22 9.53
CA GLN A 90 -14.27 7.61 9.24
C GLN A 90 -15.18 8.30 8.21
N LEU A 91 -15.81 7.54 7.30
CA LEU A 91 -16.73 8.10 6.31
C LEU A 91 -17.95 8.79 6.94
N PHE A 92 -18.39 8.30 8.10
CA PHE A 92 -19.56 8.81 8.80
C PHE A 92 -19.20 9.69 10.01
N ASP A 93 -17.91 9.92 10.28
CA ASP A 93 -17.47 10.80 11.36
C ASP A 93 -17.44 12.26 10.91
N GLU A 94 -18.32 13.08 11.49
CA GLU A 94 -18.43 14.50 11.18
C GLU A 94 -17.16 15.30 11.51
N ARG A 95 -16.31 14.79 12.41
CA ARG A 95 -15.03 15.41 12.81
C ARG A 95 -13.94 15.23 11.77
N VAL A 96 -14.07 14.24 10.87
CA VAL A 96 -13.12 14.03 9.78
C VAL A 96 -13.30 15.12 8.73
N PRO A 97 -12.25 15.85 8.31
CA PRO A 97 -12.40 16.91 7.31
C PRO A 97 -13.05 16.41 6.01
N GLU A 98 -13.92 17.21 5.40
CA GLU A 98 -14.67 16.84 4.19
C GLU A 98 -13.77 16.35 3.06
N LYS A 99 -12.65 17.03 2.79
CA LYS A 99 -11.66 16.60 1.80
C LYS A 99 -11.08 15.21 2.08
N VAL A 100 -10.91 14.85 3.36
CA VAL A 100 -10.44 13.52 3.77
C VAL A 100 -11.56 12.49 3.55
N ARG A 101 -12.80 12.81 3.95
CA ARG A 101 -13.97 11.95 3.69
C ARG A 101 -14.18 11.68 2.21
N ASP A 102 -14.10 12.68 1.35
CA ASP A 102 -14.25 12.52 -0.10
C ASP A 102 -13.21 11.56 -0.69
N ARG A 103 -11.97 11.68 -0.20
CA ARG A 103 -10.88 10.77 -0.59
C ARG A 103 -11.13 9.36 -0.08
N LEU A 104 -11.54 9.20 1.17
CA LEU A 104 -11.90 7.90 1.73
C LEU A 104 -13.06 7.29 0.94
N ALA A 105 -14.06 8.06 0.58
CA ALA A 105 -15.24 7.60 -0.14
C ALA A 105 -14.85 7.13 -1.54
N PHE A 106 -13.97 7.88 -2.20
CA PHE A 106 -13.39 7.49 -3.46
C PHE A 106 -12.60 6.17 -3.34
N SER A 107 -11.63 6.09 -2.42
CA SER A 107 -10.79 4.90 -2.22
C SER A 107 -11.63 3.68 -1.88
N TYR A 108 -12.62 3.85 -1.01
CA TYR A 108 -13.52 2.79 -0.60
C TYR A 108 -14.35 2.23 -1.76
N ALA A 109 -15.02 3.11 -2.51
CA ALA A 109 -15.93 2.72 -3.58
C ALA A 109 -15.23 2.27 -4.87
N ARG A 110 -14.03 2.80 -5.15
CA ARG A 110 -13.31 2.54 -6.40
C ARG A 110 -12.10 1.63 -6.24
N CYS A 111 -11.64 1.43 -5.01
CA CYS A 111 -10.51 0.56 -4.69
C CYS A 111 -10.97 -0.57 -3.77
N CYS A 112 -11.16 -0.31 -2.48
CA CYS A 112 -11.25 -1.33 -1.43
C CYS A 112 -12.35 -2.38 -1.68
N LYS A 113 -13.54 -1.99 -2.16
CA LYS A 113 -14.66 -2.92 -2.42
C LYS A 113 -14.69 -3.55 -3.81
N MET A 114 -13.84 -3.14 -4.74
CA MET A 114 -13.86 -3.63 -6.12
C MET A 114 -12.88 -4.80 -6.29
N PRO A 115 -13.32 -6.00 -6.73
CA PRO A 115 -12.40 -7.11 -7.00
C PRO A 115 -11.32 -6.77 -8.02
N PHE A 116 -11.69 -6.02 -9.06
CA PHE A 116 -10.81 -5.56 -10.13
C PHE A 116 -10.68 -4.03 -10.08
N ALA A 117 -10.14 -3.50 -8.98
CA ALA A 117 -9.98 -2.06 -8.88
C ALA A 117 -8.95 -1.55 -9.89
N ARG A 118 -9.29 -0.46 -10.57
CA ARG A 118 -8.39 0.18 -11.54
C ARG A 118 -7.06 0.59 -10.90
N ILE A 119 -7.09 1.00 -9.63
CA ILE A 119 -5.86 1.33 -8.89
C ILE A 119 -4.91 0.15 -8.81
N ASP A 120 -5.41 -1.05 -8.54
CA ASP A 120 -4.58 -2.24 -8.42
C ASP A 120 -3.97 -2.58 -9.76
N MET A 121 -4.77 -2.56 -10.83
CA MET A 121 -4.30 -2.84 -12.18
C MET A 121 -3.18 -1.88 -12.60
N ILE A 122 -3.32 -0.59 -12.28
CA ILE A 122 -2.28 0.40 -12.57
C ILE A 122 -1.04 0.17 -11.72
N THR A 123 -1.19 -0.13 -10.43
CA THR A 123 -0.05 -0.41 -9.56
C THR A 123 0.69 -1.66 -10.03
N LEU A 124 -0.01 -2.73 -10.38
CA LEU A 124 0.61 -3.95 -10.90
C LEU A 124 1.33 -3.72 -12.23
N ASP A 125 0.72 -2.97 -13.15
CA ASP A 125 1.36 -2.56 -14.41
C ASP A 125 2.65 -1.75 -14.18
N LEU A 126 2.61 -0.79 -13.24
CA LEU A 126 3.79 -0.01 -12.86
C LEU A 126 4.94 -0.87 -12.35
N PHE A 127 4.63 -1.88 -11.53
CA PHE A 127 5.61 -2.78 -10.95
C PHE A 127 5.98 -3.93 -11.90
N GLY A 128 5.33 -4.05 -13.07
CA GLY A 128 5.53 -5.17 -13.99
C GLY A 128 5.11 -6.52 -13.41
N LEU A 129 4.16 -6.51 -12.47
CA LEU A 129 3.66 -7.70 -11.79
C LEU A 129 2.31 -8.13 -12.39
N LYS A 130 2.01 -9.41 -12.25
CA LYS A 130 0.75 -10.01 -12.65
C LYS A 130 -0.03 -10.45 -11.41
N PRO A 131 -1.35 -10.25 -11.40
CA PRO A 131 -2.20 -10.79 -10.35
C PRO A 131 -2.25 -12.31 -10.41
N GLU A 132 -2.69 -12.92 -9.31
CA GLU A 132 -2.73 -14.37 -9.05
C GLU A 132 -1.38 -15.08 -9.24
N THR A 133 -0.28 -14.32 -9.17
CA THR A 133 1.07 -14.85 -9.35
C THR A 133 1.82 -14.83 -8.03
N LEU A 134 2.49 -15.95 -7.72
CA LEU A 134 3.34 -16.09 -6.55
C LEU A 134 4.77 -15.66 -6.90
N TYR A 135 5.28 -14.66 -6.18
CA TYR A 135 6.60 -14.08 -6.36
C TYR A 135 7.50 -14.36 -5.16
N THR A 136 8.79 -14.42 -5.41
CA THR A 136 9.77 -14.33 -4.31
C THR A 136 9.87 -12.89 -3.83
N ARG A 137 10.26 -12.70 -2.58
CA ARG A 137 10.60 -11.39 -2.01
C ARG A 137 11.53 -10.58 -2.94
N GLU A 138 12.57 -11.20 -3.49
CA GLU A 138 13.55 -10.53 -4.33
C GLU A 138 12.92 -9.97 -5.61
N VAL A 139 11.95 -10.66 -6.19
CA VAL A 139 11.23 -10.16 -7.37
C VAL A 139 10.41 -8.91 -7.02
N ILE A 140 9.73 -8.91 -5.87
CA ILE A 140 8.99 -7.74 -5.39
C ILE A 140 9.92 -6.56 -5.13
N LEU A 141 11.00 -6.76 -4.37
CA LEU A 141 11.96 -5.71 -4.06
C LEU A 141 12.68 -5.19 -5.32
N LYS A 142 12.98 -6.05 -6.28
CA LYS A 142 13.52 -5.64 -7.59
C LYS A 142 12.52 -4.78 -8.35
N ALA A 143 11.24 -5.14 -8.38
CA ALA A 143 10.21 -4.34 -9.04
C ALA A 143 10.10 -2.94 -8.42
N VAL A 144 10.14 -2.85 -7.08
CA VAL A 144 10.16 -1.57 -6.35
C VAL A 144 11.37 -0.72 -6.75
N ASN A 145 12.57 -1.32 -6.74
CA ASN A 145 13.80 -0.61 -7.10
C ASN A 145 13.82 -0.13 -8.56
N VAL A 146 13.30 -0.94 -9.50
CA VAL A 146 13.16 -0.54 -10.91
C VAL A 146 12.20 0.63 -11.05
N LEU A 147 11.08 0.61 -10.31
CA LEU A 147 10.13 1.71 -10.31
C LEU A 147 10.77 3.00 -9.75
N HIS A 148 11.50 2.90 -8.64
CA HIS A 148 12.20 4.03 -8.03
C HIS A 148 13.26 4.61 -8.98
N ALA A 149 14.06 3.77 -9.63
CA ALA A 149 15.04 4.22 -10.62
C ALA A 149 14.41 4.96 -11.80
N ARG A 150 13.14 4.64 -12.14
CA ARG A 150 12.40 5.28 -13.24
C ARG A 150 11.74 6.60 -12.84
N PHE A 151 11.22 6.71 -11.61
CA PHE A 151 10.38 7.84 -11.18
C PHE A 151 10.98 8.69 -10.05
N GLY A 152 12.15 8.32 -9.51
CA GLY A 152 12.83 9.05 -8.45
C GLY A 152 12.08 9.00 -7.11
N TYR A 153 12.15 10.08 -6.34
CA TYR A 153 11.54 10.22 -5.00
C TYR A 153 10.05 10.58 -5.04
N GLU A 154 9.38 10.36 -6.16
CA GLU A 154 7.95 10.65 -6.25
C GLU A 154 7.15 9.63 -5.43
N LYS A 155 6.27 10.09 -4.54
CA LYS A 155 5.39 9.24 -3.73
C LYS A 155 4.48 8.39 -4.61
N TRP A 156 4.21 7.14 -4.20
CA TRP A 156 3.40 6.22 -5.01
C TRP A 156 2.00 6.78 -5.32
N ASN A 157 1.40 7.49 -4.35
CA ASN A 157 0.08 8.09 -4.51
C ASN A 157 0.09 9.04 -5.71
N ASP A 158 1.06 9.94 -5.82
CA ASP A 158 1.11 10.92 -6.92
C ASP A 158 1.27 10.24 -8.28
N LEU A 159 2.06 9.18 -8.36
CA LEU A 159 2.21 8.34 -9.57
C LEU A 159 0.86 7.75 -10.01
N ILE A 160 0.11 7.20 -9.06
CA ILE A 160 -1.18 6.57 -9.30
C ILE A 160 -2.28 7.59 -9.61
N TRP A 161 -2.38 8.69 -8.86
CA TRP A 161 -3.37 9.73 -9.07
C TRP A 161 -3.21 10.36 -10.46
N ARG A 162 -1.98 10.62 -10.91
CA ARG A 162 -1.72 11.11 -12.27
C ARG A 162 -2.20 10.14 -13.34
N LYS A 163 -2.00 8.83 -13.17
CA LYS A 163 -2.49 7.82 -14.11
C LYS A 163 -4.00 7.62 -14.08
N LEU A 164 -4.63 7.79 -12.92
CA LEU A 164 -6.08 7.66 -12.78
C LEU A 164 -6.85 8.86 -13.34
N PHE A 165 -6.33 10.08 -13.16
CA PHE A 165 -7.09 11.32 -13.38
C PHE A 165 -6.43 12.36 -14.28
N GLY A 166 -5.19 12.13 -14.71
CA GLY A 166 -4.38 13.18 -15.35
C GLY A 166 -3.74 14.13 -14.32
N THR A 167 -2.77 14.92 -14.77
CA THR A 167 -1.91 15.77 -13.93
C THR A 167 -2.65 16.88 -13.19
N GLU A 168 -3.64 17.53 -13.82
CA GLU A 168 -4.35 18.65 -13.18
C GLU A 168 -5.31 18.20 -12.08
N ARG A 169 -6.05 17.11 -12.30
CA ARG A 169 -7.00 16.56 -11.32
C ARG A 169 -6.31 15.75 -10.21
N ALA A 170 -5.09 15.26 -10.45
CA ALA A 170 -4.26 14.68 -9.40
C ALA A 170 -3.89 15.73 -8.33
N LYS A 171 -3.62 16.99 -8.70
CA LYS A 171 -3.26 18.06 -7.75
C LYS A 171 -4.39 18.43 -6.80
N THR A 172 -5.65 18.26 -7.20
CA THR A 172 -6.81 18.58 -6.35
C THR A 172 -7.13 17.47 -5.36
N LEU A 173 -6.78 16.22 -5.67
CA LEU A 173 -7.03 15.03 -4.85
C LEU A 173 -5.78 14.52 -4.11
N SER A 174 -4.58 14.93 -4.53
CA SER A 174 -3.33 14.68 -3.81
C SER A 174 -3.29 15.55 -2.54
N PRO A 175 -2.82 15.01 -1.40
CA PRO A 175 -2.56 15.85 -0.24
C PRO A 175 -1.50 16.89 -0.61
N VAL A 176 -1.87 18.17 -0.55
CA VAL A 176 -0.88 19.24 -0.41
C VAL A 176 -0.23 19.01 0.95
N GLU A 177 1.10 19.02 0.96
CA GLU A 177 1.97 18.73 2.10
C GLU A 177 1.54 19.37 3.42
#